data_AF-A0A150MQ56-F1
#
_entry.id   AF-A0A150MQ56-F1
#
_cell.length_a   1.000
_cell.length_b   1.000
_cell.length_c   1.000
_cell.angle_alpha   90.00
_cell.angle_beta   90.00
_cell.angle_gamma   90.00
#
_symmetry.space_group_name_H-M   'P 1'
#
loop_
_entity.id
_entity.type
_entity.pdbx_description
1 polymer ?
#
loop_
_entity_poly.entity_id
_entity_poly.type
_entity_poly.pdbx_seq_one_letter_code
_entity_poly.pdbx_strand_id
1 'polypeptide(L)'
;MAVQIHGGFRLETMKPTNTFAAHRLAQYAKEKGKLDDVVERLFFAYFTESKRISDRAVLLDIAEAAGLDRSETEAVLHGGRYTEQVRNDEAEAARLGVRGVPFFVLNGKYAISGAQPVDVFRRARETVWEEKQQASPLRPLADEGGTCTDGNCSIDESVR
;
A
#
# COMPACT_ATOMS: atom_id res chain seq x y z
N MET A 1 -2.71 -0.46 6.34
CA MET A 1 -1.81 -1.07 7.34
C MET A 1 -1.89 -0.29 8.63
N ALA A 2 -2.25 -0.94 9.74
CA ALA A 2 -2.09 -0.41 11.09
C ALA A 2 -0.98 -1.24 11.74
N VAL A 3 0.06 -0.60 12.25
CA VAL A 3 1.19 -1.28 12.90
C VAL A 3 1.07 -1.07 14.40
N GLN A 4 0.97 -2.17 15.14
CA GLN A 4 0.84 -2.15 16.59
C GLN A 4 2.20 -2.56 17.20
N ILE A 5 2.96 -1.59 17.71
CA ILE A 5 4.24 -1.88 18.37
C ILE A 5 3.99 -2.20 19.84
N HIS A 6 4.09 -3.48 20.19
CA HIS A 6 4.04 -3.95 21.57
C HIS A 6 5.46 -3.93 22.16
N GLY A 7 5.70 -3.26 23.29
CA GLY A 7 7.04 -3.29 23.95
C GLY A 7 7.71 -1.94 24.22
N GLY A 8 6.99 -0.81 24.03
CA GLY A 8 7.50 0.52 24.35
C GLY A 8 8.51 1.05 23.32
N PHE A 9 8.55 2.38 23.18
CA PHE A 9 9.46 3.06 22.27
C PHE A 9 10.80 3.39 22.93
N ARG A 10 11.91 3.15 22.22
CA ARG A 10 13.28 3.48 22.67
C ARG A 10 13.91 4.58 21.83
N LEU A 11 13.22 5.73 21.78
CA LEU A 11 13.60 6.86 20.93
C LEU A 11 14.99 7.41 21.23
N GLU A 12 15.41 7.41 22.49
CA GLU A 12 16.72 7.93 22.93
C GLU A 12 17.92 7.17 22.36
N THR A 13 17.73 5.90 22.00
CA THR A 13 18.80 5.03 21.48
C THR A 13 18.62 4.71 20.00
N MET A 14 17.54 5.20 19.39
CA MET A 14 17.21 4.97 18.00
C MET A 14 18.29 5.57 17.10
N LYS A 15 18.62 4.87 16.01
CA LYS A 15 19.70 5.26 15.10
C LYS A 15 19.09 5.74 13.79
N PRO A 16 19.09 7.06 13.50
CA PRO A 16 18.67 7.57 12.20
C PRO A 16 19.40 6.82 11.08
N THR A 17 18.64 6.31 10.13
CA THR A 17 19.21 5.50 9.05
C THR A 17 18.44 5.68 7.75
N ASN A 18 19.09 5.33 6.64
CA ASN A 18 18.44 5.26 5.35
C ASN A 18 17.52 4.03 5.29
N THR A 19 16.26 4.23 4.90
CA THR A 19 15.24 3.18 4.86
C THR A 19 14.99 2.62 3.45
N PHE A 20 15.76 3.04 2.44
CA PHE A 20 15.52 2.65 1.04
C PHE A 20 15.59 1.13 0.85
N ALA A 21 16.59 0.47 1.45
CA ALA A 21 16.70 -0.99 1.41
C ALA A 21 15.54 -1.68 2.13
N ALA A 22 15.06 -1.12 3.25
CA ALA A 22 13.89 -1.62 3.96
C ALA A 22 12.60 -1.48 3.12
N HIS A 23 12.43 -0.38 2.39
CA HIS A 23 11.30 -0.21 1.46
C HIS A 23 11.36 -1.20 0.29
N ARG A 24 12.55 -1.50 -0.24
CA ARG A 24 12.72 -2.54 -1.26
C ARG A 24 12.36 -3.93 -0.73
N LEU A 25 12.77 -4.24 0.51
CA LEU A 25 12.34 -5.46 1.19
C LEU A 25 10.81 -5.50 1.36
N ALA A 26 10.18 -4.38 1.72
CA ALA A 26 8.72 -4.32 1.84
C ALA A 26 8.01 -4.57 0.50
N GLN A 27 8.54 -4.08 -0.63
CA GLN A 27 7.99 -4.39 -1.97
C GLN A 27 8.10 -5.88 -2.30
N TYR A 28 9.24 -6.50 -2.00
CA TYR A 28 9.40 -7.95 -2.14
C TYR A 28 8.40 -8.72 -1.26
N ALA A 29 8.28 -8.32 0.01
CA ALA A 29 7.34 -8.91 0.94
C ALA A 29 5.88 -8.77 0.46
N LYS A 30 5.52 -7.64 -0.16
CA LYS A 30 4.20 -7.42 -0.78
C LYS A 30 3.93 -8.43 -1.90
N GLU A 31 4.90 -8.68 -2.77
CA GLU A 31 4.78 -9.69 -3.83
C GLU A 31 4.56 -11.11 -3.25
N LYS A 32 5.15 -11.39 -2.09
CA LYS A 32 5.04 -12.69 -1.39
C LYS A 32 3.86 -12.78 -0.41
N GLY A 33 3.02 -11.75 -0.30
CA GLY A 33 1.90 -11.73 0.65
C GLY A 33 2.31 -11.62 2.13
N LYS A 34 3.52 -11.10 2.39
CA LYS A 34 4.17 -10.97 3.71
C LYS A 34 4.45 -9.53 4.13
N LEU A 35 3.81 -8.57 3.47
CA LEU A 35 4.04 -7.14 3.71
C LEU A 35 3.83 -6.75 5.17
N ASP A 36 2.70 -7.17 5.76
CA ASP A 36 2.33 -6.80 7.12
C ASP A 36 3.35 -7.33 8.15
N ASP A 37 3.70 -8.61 8.06
CA ASP A 37 4.70 -9.28 8.91
C ASP A 37 6.06 -8.55 8.85
N VAL A 38 6.53 -8.23 7.64
CA VAL A 38 7.83 -7.56 7.43
C VAL A 38 7.81 -6.13 7.93
N VAL A 39 6.76 -5.36 7.64
CA VAL A 39 6.68 -3.95 8.04
C VAL A 39 6.55 -3.84 9.56
N GLU A 40 5.75 -4.68 10.20
CA GLU A 40 5.66 -4.73 11.66
C GLU A 40 7.03 -5.03 12.29
N ARG A 41 7.74 -6.02 11.75
CA ARG A 41 9.08 -6.39 12.24
C ARG A 41 10.12 -5.30 12.00
N LEU A 42 10.07 -4.58 10.88
CA LEU A 42 10.91 -3.43 10.58
C LEU A 42 10.70 -2.30 11.58
N PHE A 43 9.43 -1.96 11.85
CA PHE A 43 9.10 -0.94 12.83
C PHE A 43 9.56 -1.35 14.23
N PHE A 44 9.33 -2.60 14.64
CA PHE A 44 9.79 -3.10 15.93
C PHE A 44 11.32 -3.06 16.06
N ALA A 45 12.03 -3.48 15.00
CA ALA A 45 13.49 -3.42 14.94
C ALA A 45 14.01 -1.98 15.14
N TYR A 46 13.38 -1.02 14.47
CA TYR A 46 13.81 0.36 14.47
C TYR A 46 13.45 1.09 15.76
N PHE A 47 12.19 1.01 16.17
CA PHE A 47 11.63 1.82 17.25
C PHE A 47 11.76 1.22 18.65
N THR A 48 11.90 -0.10 18.77
CA THR A 48 12.00 -0.80 20.06
C THR A 48 13.36 -1.44 20.26
N GLU A 49 13.95 -2.05 19.23
CA GLU A 49 15.26 -2.71 19.33
C GLU A 49 16.44 -1.78 19.00
N SER A 50 16.19 -0.59 18.48
CA SER A 50 17.23 0.38 18.06
C SER A 50 18.22 -0.18 17.02
N LYS A 51 17.75 -1.13 16.20
CA LYS A 51 18.53 -1.74 15.12
C LYS A 51 18.57 -0.82 13.89
N ARG A 52 19.66 -0.93 13.15
CA ARG A 52 19.83 -0.25 11.86
C ARG A 52 19.15 -1.05 10.77
N ILE A 53 17.99 -0.57 10.32
CA ILE A 53 17.26 -1.16 9.18
C ILE A 53 17.87 -0.79 7.80
N SER A 54 19.07 -0.21 7.79
CA SER A 54 19.95 -0.14 6.62
C SER A 54 20.89 -1.34 6.50
N ASP A 55 21.10 -2.07 7.60
CA ASP A 55 22.10 -3.12 7.67
C ASP A 55 21.54 -4.40 7.06
N ARG A 56 22.24 -4.93 6.06
CA ARG A 56 21.76 -6.08 5.27
C ARG A 56 21.48 -7.32 6.13
N ALA A 57 22.34 -7.61 7.11
CA ALA A 57 22.13 -8.73 8.03
C ALA A 57 20.81 -8.58 8.81
N VAL A 58 20.52 -7.37 9.33
CA VAL A 58 19.26 -7.08 10.02
C VAL A 58 18.07 -7.30 9.10
N LEU A 59 18.14 -6.82 7.85
CA LEU A 59 17.06 -6.99 6.88
C LEU A 59 16.83 -8.47 6.49
N LEU A 60 17.89 -9.27 6.36
CA LEU A 60 17.78 -10.70 6.10
C LEU A 60 17.12 -11.44 7.27
N ASP A 61 17.52 -11.14 8.50
CA ASP A 61 16.95 -11.77 9.69
C ASP A 61 15.47 -11.39 9.87
N ILE A 62 15.10 -10.16 9.51
CA ILE A 62 13.70 -9.70 9.49
C ILE A 62 12.88 -10.46 8.44
N ALA A 63 13.43 -10.63 7.24
CA ALA A 63 12.77 -11.34 6.15
C ALA A 63 12.55 -12.82 6.50
N GLU A 64 13.58 -13.48 7.01
CA GLU A 64 13.52 -14.89 7.42
C GLU A 64 12.52 -15.10 8.57
N ALA A 65 12.50 -14.19 9.56
CA ALA A 65 11.51 -14.23 10.64
C ALA A 65 10.06 -14.08 10.14
N ALA A 66 9.84 -13.38 9.03
CA ALA A 66 8.54 -13.25 8.37
C ALA A 66 8.22 -14.41 7.41
N GLY A 67 9.11 -15.40 7.28
CA GLY A 67 8.95 -16.58 6.42
C GLY A 67 9.32 -16.34 4.96
N LEU A 68 10.14 -15.33 4.65
CA LEU A 68 10.69 -15.10 3.32
C LEU A 68 11.98 -15.91 3.10
N ASP A 69 12.24 -16.32 1.86
CA ASP A 69 13.46 -17.03 1.50
C ASP A 69 14.68 -16.11 1.63
N ARG A 70 15.70 -16.57 2.37
CA ARG A 70 16.89 -15.78 2.67
C ARG A 70 17.74 -15.50 1.42
N SER A 71 17.84 -16.46 0.50
CA SER A 71 18.65 -16.32 -0.72
C SER A 71 17.99 -15.36 -1.72
N GLU A 72 16.68 -15.48 -1.93
CA GLU A 72 15.91 -14.54 -2.74
C GLU A 72 15.97 -13.13 -2.13
N THR A 73 15.83 -13.02 -0.81
CA THR A 73 15.95 -11.75 -0.11
C THR A 73 17.33 -11.14 -0.30
N GLU A 74 18.39 -11.94 -0.20
CA GLU A 74 19.75 -11.47 -0.43
C GLU A 74 19.93 -10.97 -1.87
N ALA A 75 19.39 -11.68 -2.86
CA ALA A 75 19.42 -11.26 -4.26
C ALA A 75 18.68 -9.93 -4.46
N VAL A 76 17.54 -9.74 -3.79
CA VAL A 76 16.83 -8.45 -3.77
C VAL A 76 17.71 -7.36 -3.18
N LEU A 77 18.28 -7.57 -1.99
CA LEU A 77 19.05 -6.55 -1.28
C LEU A 77 20.39 -6.22 -1.97
N HIS A 78 21.02 -7.19 -2.65
CA HIS A 78 22.25 -6.98 -3.40
C HIS A 78 22.00 -6.38 -4.79
N GLY A 79 20.91 -6.78 -5.45
CA GLY A 79 20.54 -6.30 -6.78
C GLY A 79 19.85 -4.95 -6.77
N GLY A 80 19.26 -4.60 -7.91
CA GLY A 80 18.43 -3.39 -8.10
C GLY A 80 16.92 -3.63 -8.07
N ARG A 81 16.45 -4.86 -7.87
CA ARG A 81 15.02 -5.22 -7.90
C ARG A 81 14.21 -4.36 -6.89
N TYR A 82 13.03 -3.89 -7.30
CA TYR A 82 12.17 -2.97 -6.52
C TYR A 82 12.65 -1.52 -6.39
N THR A 83 13.79 -1.14 -6.95
CA THR A 83 14.29 0.25 -6.89
C THR A 83 13.30 1.21 -7.55
N GLU A 84 12.87 0.90 -8.77
CA GLU A 84 11.93 1.76 -9.53
C GLU A 84 10.56 1.82 -8.85
N GLN A 85 10.08 0.70 -8.31
CA GLN A 85 8.82 0.64 -7.57
C GLN A 85 8.84 1.58 -6.36
N VAL A 86 9.91 1.57 -5.56
CA VAL A 86 10.04 2.49 -4.41
C VAL A 86 10.11 3.95 -4.89
N ARG A 87 10.86 4.25 -5.95
CA ARG A 87 10.94 5.62 -6.50
C ARG A 87 9.62 6.10 -7.08
N ASN A 88 8.85 5.21 -7.70
CA ASN A 88 7.53 5.50 -8.23
C ASN A 88 6.53 5.78 -7.11
N ASP A 89 6.56 5.02 -6.02
CA ASP A 89 5.73 5.27 -4.83
C ASP A 89 6.07 6.63 -4.19
N GLU A 90 7.35 6.99 -4.07
CA GLU A 90 7.79 8.31 -3.59
C GLU A 90 7.31 9.43 -4.51
N ALA A 91 7.45 9.26 -5.83
CA ALA A 91 7.03 10.25 -6.82
C ALA A 91 5.51 10.43 -6.87
N GLU A 92 4.75 9.34 -6.72
CA GLU A 92 3.29 9.39 -6.62
C GLU A 92 2.84 10.11 -5.35
N ALA A 93 3.44 9.80 -4.20
CA ALA A 93 3.15 10.52 -2.96
C ALA A 93 3.43 12.02 -3.11
N ALA A 94 4.53 12.40 -3.77
CA ALA A 94 4.84 13.80 -4.05
C ALA A 94 3.81 14.46 -4.99
N ARG A 95 3.37 13.79 -6.06
CA ARG A 95 2.31 14.28 -6.96
C ARG A 95 0.98 14.51 -6.24
N LEU A 96 0.66 13.65 -5.28
CA LEU A 96 -0.53 13.78 -4.41
C LEU A 96 -0.37 14.85 -3.32
N GLY A 97 0.77 15.56 -3.27
CA GLY A 97 1.03 16.62 -2.30
C GLY A 97 1.35 16.11 -0.89
N VAL A 98 1.73 14.84 -0.74
CA VAL A 98 2.10 14.25 0.54
C VAL A 98 3.43 14.83 1.01
N ARG A 99 3.42 15.47 2.18
CA ARG A 99 4.61 16.09 2.81
C ARG A 99 5.04 15.40 4.12
N GLY A 100 4.30 14.39 4.55
CA GLY A 100 4.56 13.66 5.78
C GLY A 100 3.77 12.37 5.83
N VAL A 101 4.29 11.40 6.57
CA VAL A 101 3.68 10.08 6.80
C VAL A 101 3.37 9.89 8.29
N PRO A 102 2.36 9.07 8.65
CA PRO A 102 1.50 8.30 7.78
C PRO A 102 0.48 9.15 7.02
N PHE A 103 0.12 8.73 5.81
CA PHE A 103 -0.85 9.40 4.94
C PHE A 103 -1.70 8.35 4.24
N PHE A 104 -3.01 8.55 4.19
CA PHE A 104 -3.96 7.59 3.63
C PHE A 104 -4.82 8.27 2.58
N VAL A 105 -4.94 7.64 1.41
CA VAL A 105 -5.87 8.05 0.36
C VAL A 105 -6.99 7.02 0.26
N LEU A 106 -8.24 7.47 0.39
CA LEU A 106 -9.42 6.62 0.27
C LEU A 106 -10.15 6.91 -1.04
N ASN A 107 -10.30 5.87 -1.86
CA ASN A 107 -10.99 5.90 -3.16
C ASN A 107 -10.48 7.00 -4.12
N GLY A 108 -9.20 7.37 -4.03
CA GLY A 108 -8.60 8.42 -4.86
C GLY A 108 -9.17 9.83 -4.64
N LYS A 109 -10.04 10.03 -3.64
CA LYS A 109 -10.81 11.26 -3.44
C LYS A 109 -10.57 11.91 -2.08
N TYR A 110 -10.46 11.09 -1.04
CA TYR A 110 -10.29 11.58 0.34
C TYR A 110 -8.88 11.31 0.84
N ALA A 111 -8.34 12.25 1.62
CA ALA A 111 -7.05 12.11 2.25
C ALA A 111 -7.16 12.25 3.77
N ILE A 112 -6.45 11.38 4.50
CA ILE A 112 -6.25 11.47 5.94
C ILE A 112 -4.76 11.61 6.20
N SER A 113 -4.35 12.76 6.74
CA SER A 113 -2.96 13.06 7.06
C SER A 113 -2.68 12.83 8.55
N GLY A 114 -1.63 12.07 8.84
CA GLY A 114 -1.18 11.75 10.19
C GLY A 114 -1.88 10.55 10.82
N ALA A 115 -1.42 10.19 12.02
CA ALA A 115 -1.97 9.11 12.83
C ALA A 115 -3.26 9.58 13.53
N GLN A 116 -4.36 9.62 12.78
CA GLN A 116 -5.65 10.08 13.28
C GLN A 116 -6.33 9.04 14.18
N PRO A 117 -7.28 9.45 15.05
CA PRO A 117 -8.10 8.52 15.82
C PRO A 117 -8.91 7.56 14.94
N VAL A 118 -9.21 6.37 15.45
CA VAL A 118 -9.96 5.32 14.74
C VAL A 118 -11.32 5.82 14.22
N ASP A 119 -11.98 6.72 14.94
CA ASP A 119 -13.26 7.30 14.52
C ASP A 119 -13.17 8.16 13.25
N VAL A 120 -12.01 8.75 12.95
CA VAL A 120 -11.78 9.47 11.69
C VAL A 120 -11.78 8.47 10.53
N PHE A 121 -11.08 7.35 10.68
CA PHE A 121 -11.06 6.28 9.68
C PHE A 121 -12.43 5.62 9.51
N ARG A 122 -13.17 5.39 10.60
CA ARG A 122 -14.53 4.83 10.57
C ARG A 122 -15.47 5.72 9.75
N ARG A 123 -15.50 7.03 10.05
CA ARG A 123 -16.32 8.01 9.31
C ARG A 123 -15.92 8.09 7.84
N ALA A 124 -14.62 8.16 7.54
CA ALA A 124 -14.15 8.22 6.16
C ALA A 124 -14.56 6.98 5.35
N ARG A 125 -14.55 5.79 5.97
CA ARG A 125 -15.03 4.56 5.35
C ARG A 125 -16.53 4.60 5.09
N GLU A 126 -17.33 5.06 6.07
CA GLU A 126 -18.79 5.20 5.93
C GLU A 126 -19.14 6.16 4.79
N THR A 127 -18.51 7.35 4.72
CA THR A 127 -18.71 8.32 3.63
C THR A 127 -18.37 7.72 2.26
N VAL A 128 -17.21 7.07 2.11
CA VAL A 128 -16.81 6.45 0.84
C VAL A 128 -17.78 5.35 0.42
N TRP A 129 -18.31 4.58 1.39
CA TRP A 129 -19.27 3.53 1.12
C TRP A 129 -20.61 4.09 0.61
N GLU A 130 -21.14 5.10 1.28
CA GLU A 130 -22.40 5.75 0.89
C GLU A 130 -22.31 6.38 -0.50
N GLU A 131 -21.21 7.08 -0.82
CA GLU A 131 -21.02 7.66 -2.15
C GLU A 131 -20.97 6.61 -3.26
N LYS A 132 -20.32 5.45 -3.01
CA LYS A 132 -20.31 4.35 -3.98
C LYS A 132 -21.70 3.78 -4.22
N GLN A 133 -22.56 3.74 -3.21
CA GLN A 133 -23.93 3.26 -3.34
C GLN A 133 -24.84 4.28 -4.04
N GLN A 134 -24.57 5.57 -3.86
CA GLN A 134 -25.32 6.67 -4.48
C GLN A 134 -24.88 6.94 -5.92
N ALA A 135 -23.69 6.50 -6.32
CA ALA A 135 -23.27 6.47 -7.72
C ALA A 135 -24.19 5.51 -8.50
N SER A 136 -25.34 6.04 -8.94
CA SER A 136 -26.30 5.31 -9.76
C SER A 136 -25.60 4.85 -11.03
N PRO A 137 -25.78 3.58 -11.45
CA PRO A 137 -25.33 3.16 -12.75
C PRO A 137 -25.96 4.09 -13.79
N LEU A 138 -25.14 4.56 -14.73
CA LEU A 138 -25.62 5.36 -15.85
C LEU A 138 -26.76 4.58 -16.51
N ARG A 139 -27.97 5.14 -16.48
CA ARG A 139 -29.06 4.61 -17.29
C ARG A 139 -28.80 5.06 -18.73
N PRO A 140 -28.61 4.13 -19.68
CA PRO A 140 -28.56 4.50 -21.07
C PRO A 140 -29.87 5.20 -21.43
N LEU A 141 -29.77 6.42 -21.98
CA LEU A 141 -30.92 7.16 -22.52
C LEU A 141 -31.34 6.64 -23.91
N ALA A 142 -30.55 5.73 -24.48
CA ALA A 142 -30.84 5.02 -25.71
C ALA A 142 -30.81 3.52 -25.42
N ASP A 143 -31.99 2.93 -25.25
CA ASP A 143 -32.24 1.49 -25.37
C ASP A 143 -33.30 1.25 -26.46
N GLU A 144 -33.22 2.02 -27.54
CA GLU A 144 -33.99 1.79 -28.77
C GLU A 144 -33.00 1.65 -29.92
N GLY A 145 -32.21 0.58 -29.90
CA GLY A 145 -31.25 0.34 -30.98
C GLY A 145 -30.17 -0.69 -30.70
N GLY A 146 -30.55 -1.84 -30.14
CA GLY A 146 -29.76 -3.07 -30.22
C GLY A 146 -28.77 -3.33 -29.11
N THR A 147 -28.96 -4.46 -28.42
CA THR A 147 -28.05 -4.98 -27.43
C THR A 147 -26.98 -5.83 -28.12
N CYS A 148 -25.71 -5.50 -27.90
CA CYS A 148 -24.59 -6.34 -28.34
C CYS A 148 -24.11 -7.16 -27.15
N THR A 149 -24.29 -8.48 -27.22
CA THR A 149 -23.74 -9.42 -26.24
C THR A 149 -22.89 -10.45 -26.98
N ASP A 150 -21.68 -10.71 -26.48
CA ASP A 150 -20.77 -11.76 -26.95
C ASP A 150 -20.54 -11.79 -28.48
N GLY A 151 -20.31 -10.63 -29.08
CA GLY A 151 -20.02 -10.49 -30.51
C GLY A 151 -21.24 -10.61 -31.43
N ASN A 152 -22.45 -10.73 -30.87
CA ASN A 152 -23.70 -10.68 -31.63
C ASN A 152 -24.51 -9.45 -31.25
N CYS A 153 -24.91 -8.67 -32.25
CA CYS A 153 -25.71 -7.46 -32.09
C CYS A 153 -27.08 -7.69 -32.74
N SER A 154 -28.15 -7.64 -31.96
CA SER A 154 -29.51 -7.68 -32.49
C SER A 154 -29.95 -6.26 -32.81
N ILE A 155 -30.07 -5.92 -34.10
CA ILE A 155 -30.72 -4.68 -34.55
C ILE A 155 -32.24 -4.87 -34.58
N ASP A 156 -32.99 -3.84 -34.19
CA ASP A 156 -34.44 -3.84 -34.34
C ASP A 156 -34.80 -3.64 -35.83
N GLU A 157 -35.53 -4.58 -36.42
CA GLU A 157 -35.94 -4.55 -37.83
C GLU A 157 -37.04 -3.52 -38.12
N SER A 158 -37.55 -2.82 -37.09
CA SER A 158 -38.56 -1.76 -37.23
C SER A 158 -38.04 -0.46 -37.88
N VAL A 159 -36.72 -0.32 -38.08
CA VAL A 159 -36.07 0.85 -38.70
C VAL A 159 -35.73 0.62 -40.18
N ARG A 160 -36.62 -0.05 -40.93
CA ARG A 160 -36.57 -0.14 -42.40
C ARG A 160 -37.72 0.60 -43.06
#